data_AF-A0A9D7H643-F1
#
_entry.id   AF-A0A9D7H643-F1
#
_cell.length_a   1.000
_cell.length_b   1.000
_cell.length_c   1.000
_cell.angle_alpha   90.00
_cell.angle_beta   90.00
_cell.angle_gamma   90.00
#
_symmetry.space_group_name_H-M   'P 1'
#
loop_
_entity.id
_entity.type
_entity.pdbx_description
1 polymer ?
#
loop_
_entity_poly.entity_id
_entity_poly.type
_entity_poly.pdbx_seq_one_letter_code
_entity_poly.pdbx_strand_id
1 'polypeptide(L)'
;MHPAFPRFERLRLSTPPLPCLTAPAVWDAFGWCQSTTLTLRKPPGPLAPGEAIDGKNPDAMAFVFRKDDAAPFLPRELAALHIPRLCAAGAQGHECEREWILAPYAIDDATDELFAHQVPPDTVFELAADRLTALVWGLHDWAHFHNHGPFEERAETELQCDAAALVWLRVNRITLACDDAHWEAMRRALVVLSERRFESEGRAFDEARLSAERLDELARACARATQRERSP
;
A
#
# COMPACT_ATOMS: atom_id res chain seq x y z
N MET A 1 14.41 4.48 35.53
CA MET A 1 15.11 4.35 34.23
C MET A 1 14.10 3.76 33.26
N HIS A 2 13.38 4.58 32.51
CA HIS A 2 12.44 4.07 31.50
C HIS A 2 13.27 3.47 30.36
N PRO A 3 12.95 2.24 29.89
CA PRO A 3 13.63 1.70 28.73
C PRO A 3 13.40 2.65 27.55
N ALA A 4 14.48 3.03 26.87
CA ALA A 4 14.41 3.76 25.62
C ALA A 4 13.75 2.85 24.58
N PHE A 5 12.45 2.99 24.38
CA PHE A 5 11.74 2.29 23.32
C PHE A 5 12.30 2.75 21.98
N PRO A 6 12.54 1.84 21.02
CA PRO A 6 13.18 2.24 19.81
C PRO A 6 12.20 3.04 18.96
N ARG A 7 12.71 4.16 18.46
CA ARG A 7 12.16 5.00 17.40
C ARG A 7 11.67 4.09 16.27
N PHE A 8 10.51 4.39 15.68
CA PHE A 8 10.04 3.67 14.50
C PHE A 8 11.15 3.60 13.43
N GLU A 9 11.22 2.47 12.73
CA GLU A 9 12.15 2.26 11.64
C GLU A 9 11.56 2.82 10.35
N ARG A 10 12.38 3.50 9.55
CA ARG A 10 12.03 3.88 8.19
C ARG A 10 12.72 2.96 7.20
N LEU A 11 11.94 2.26 6.40
CA LEU A 11 12.41 1.38 5.33
C LEU A 11 11.99 1.96 3.98
N ARG A 12 12.88 1.92 2.99
CA ARG A 12 12.50 2.23 1.61
C ARG A 12 12.14 0.94 0.91
N LEU A 13 10.87 0.78 0.57
CA LEU A 13 10.35 -0.34 -0.19
C LEU A 13 10.40 -0.04 -1.67
N SER A 14 10.69 -1.07 -2.47
CA SER A 14 10.59 -1.03 -3.93
C SER A 14 9.14 -1.28 -4.35
N THR A 15 8.51 -0.33 -5.02
CA THR A 15 7.13 -0.41 -5.51
C THR A 15 7.07 -0.11 -7.01
N PRO A 16 7.83 -0.83 -7.86
CA PRO A 16 7.91 -0.55 -9.29
C PRO A 16 6.55 -0.75 -9.99
N PRO A 17 6.29 -0.09 -11.13
CA PRO A 17 5.02 -0.24 -11.82
C PRO A 17 4.80 -1.68 -12.29
N LEU A 18 3.55 -2.15 -12.24
CA LEU A 18 3.16 -3.45 -12.77
C LEU A 18 2.50 -3.31 -14.15
N PRO A 19 2.59 -4.33 -15.02
CA PRO A 19 1.72 -4.44 -16.17
C PRO A 19 0.24 -4.38 -15.77
N CYS A 20 -0.60 -3.77 -16.61
CA CYS A 20 -2.06 -3.83 -16.43
C CYS A 20 -2.54 -5.27 -16.54
N LEU A 21 -3.28 -5.73 -15.53
CA LEU A 21 -3.94 -7.04 -15.48
C LEU A 21 -5.41 -6.95 -15.87
N THR A 22 -5.94 -5.74 -16.03
CA THR A 22 -7.33 -5.45 -16.38
C THR A 22 -7.38 -4.75 -17.74
N ALA A 23 -8.58 -4.48 -18.24
CA ALA A 23 -8.71 -3.70 -19.47
C ALA A 23 -8.21 -2.27 -19.26
N PRO A 24 -7.52 -1.64 -20.24
CA PRO A 24 -7.00 -0.28 -20.10
C PRO A 24 -8.07 0.79 -19.80
N ALA A 25 -9.34 0.53 -20.13
CA ALA A 25 -10.45 1.42 -19.79
C ALA A 25 -10.81 1.42 -18.29
N VAL A 26 -10.39 0.39 -17.55
CA VAL A 26 -10.61 0.23 -16.11
C VAL A 26 -9.47 0.83 -15.31
N TRP A 27 -8.23 0.58 -15.76
CA TRP A 27 -7.01 0.93 -15.04
C TRP A 27 -5.95 1.44 -16.00
N ASP A 28 -5.45 2.65 -15.77
CA ASP A 28 -4.39 3.28 -16.56
C ASP A 28 -2.97 2.83 -16.17
N ALA A 29 -2.81 1.72 -15.45
CA ALA A 29 -1.54 1.00 -15.22
C ALA A 29 -0.34 1.89 -14.91
N PHE A 30 -0.55 2.84 -14.00
CA PHE A 30 0.49 3.78 -13.58
C PHE A 30 0.88 4.80 -14.66
N GLY A 31 -0.04 5.07 -15.59
CA GLY A 31 0.16 5.87 -16.78
C GLY A 31 0.36 7.35 -16.48
N TRP A 32 -0.35 7.89 -15.50
CA TRP A 32 -0.18 9.28 -15.08
C TRP A 32 1.00 9.48 -14.11
N CYS A 33 1.22 8.53 -13.18
CA CYS A 33 2.32 8.59 -12.23
C CYS A 33 2.90 7.20 -11.94
N GLN A 34 4.15 6.98 -12.31
CA GLN A 34 4.83 5.72 -12.00
C GLN A 34 5.24 5.66 -10.53
N SER A 35 4.82 4.60 -9.84
CA SER A 35 5.38 4.26 -8.53
C SER A 35 6.77 3.67 -8.69
N THR A 36 7.71 4.05 -7.83
CA THR A 36 9.05 3.43 -7.80
C THR A 36 9.42 2.95 -6.40
N THR A 37 9.15 3.77 -5.39
CA THR A 37 9.44 3.45 -4.01
C THR A 37 8.43 4.03 -3.04
N LEU A 38 8.25 3.36 -1.91
CA LEU A 38 7.45 3.83 -0.78
C LEU A 38 8.33 3.84 0.48
N THR A 39 8.28 4.92 1.26
CA THR A 39 8.87 4.93 2.60
C THR A 39 7.86 4.36 3.60
N LEU A 40 8.21 3.23 4.22
CA LEU A 40 7.48 2.60 5.30
C LEU A 40 8.03 3.02 6.67
N ARG A 41 7.17 3.57 7.53
CA ARG A 41 7.36 3.72 8.97
C ARG A 41 6.76 2.51 9.67
N LYS A 42 7.55 1.79 10.46
CA LYS A 42 7.07 0.64 11.22
C LYS A 42 7.71 0.52 12.61
N PRO A 43 7.16 -0.31 13.51
CA PRO A 43 7.82 -0.65 14.75
C PRO A 43 9.18 -1.32 14.47
N PRO A 44 10.12 -1.23 15.43
CA PRO A 44 11.38 -1.96 15.36
C PRO A 44 11.18 -3.48 15.29
N GLY A 45 12.00 -4.18 14.50
CA GLY A 45 11.92 -5.63 14.32
C GLY A 45 10.86 -6.11 13.30
N PRO A 46 10.62 -7.43 13.19
CA PRO A 46 9.70 -7.98 12.21
C PRO A 46 8.24 -7.54 12.44
N LEU A 47 7.51 -7.30 11.34
CA LEU A 47 6.08 -7.03 11.40
C LEU A 47 5.32 -8.30 11.78
N ALA A 48 4.42 -8.21 12.77
CA ALA A 48 3.51 -9.30 13.08
C ALA A 48 2.49 -9.50 11.93
N PRO A 49 1.91 -10.69 11.72
CA PRO A 49 0.97 -10.95 10.62
C PRO A 49 -0.26 -10.02 10.64
N GLY A 50 -0.86 -9.80 11.80
CA GLY A 50 -2.09 -9.03 11.96
C GLY A 50 -3.37 -9.86 11.80
N GLU A 51 -4.52 -9.19 11.81
CA GLU A 51 -5.84 -9.81 11.63
C GLU A 51 -6.12 -10.15 10.17
N ALA A 52 -7.10 -11.04 9.92
CA ALA A 52 -7.45 -11.47 8.57
C ALA A 52 -7.93 -10.30 7.70
N ILE A 53 -7.57 -10.32 6.42
CA ILE A 53 -8.03 -9.37 5.41
C ILE A 53 -9.50 -9.68 5.07
N ASP A 54 -10.42 -8.79 5.43
CA ASP A 54 -11.88 -9.01 5.29
C ASP A 54 -12.63 -7.92 4.50
N GLY A 55 -11.89 -6.96 3.92
CA GLY A 55 -12.44 -5.84 3.15
C GLY A 55 -12.75 -4.59 3.98
N LYS A 56 -12.51 -4.59 5.30
CA LYS A 56 -12.57 -3.39 6.13
C LYS A 56 -11.23 -2.64 6.11
N ASN A 57 -11.29 -1.32 6.25
CA ASN A 57 -10.10 -0.51 6.47
C ASN A 57 -9.36 -1.03 7.71
N PRO A 58 -8.08 -1.40 7.59
CA PRO A 58 -7.36 -1.96 8.72
C PRO A 58 -7.02 -0.86 9.72
N ASP A 59 -7.17 -1.17 11.00
CA ASP A 59 -6.55 -0.37 12.05
C ASP A 59 -5.02 -0.37 11.90
N ALA A 60 -4.40 0.70 12.40
CA ALA A 60 -2.95 0.86 12.45
C ALA A 60 -2.22 0.92 11.10
N MET A 61 -2.91 1.45 10.09
CA MET A 61 -2.36 1.87 8.80
C MET A 61 -2.70 3.35 8.58
N ALA A 62 -1.75 4.16 8.12
CA ALA A 62 -2.03 5.53 7.71
C ALA A 62 -0.97 6.07 6.74
N PHE A 63 -1.39 6.95 5.82
CA PHE A 63 -0.47 7.76 5.02
C PHE A 63 -0.14 9.06 5.74
N VAL A 64 1.08 9.17 6.25
CA VAL A 64 1.57 10.34 6.99
C VAL A 64 2.11 11.36 6.00
N PHE A 65 1.71 12.63 6.14
CA PHE A 65 2.26 13.71 5.33
C PHE A 65 3.76 13.90 5.63
N ARG A 66 4.58 14.01 4.59
CA ARG A 66 6.04 14.23 4.70
C ARG A 66 6.38 15.61 5.23
N LYS A 67 5.51 16.60 4.94
CA LYS A 67 5.55 17.98 5.42
C LYS A 67 4.13 18.46 5.63
N ASP A 68 3.92 19.29 6.64
CA ASP A 68 2.59 19.80 7.02
C ASP A 68 1.85 20.56 5.90
N ASP A 69 2.59 21.08 4.92
CA ASP A 69 2.11 21.90 3.81
C ASP A 69 2.28 21.23 2.43
N ALA A 70 2.67 19.95 2.35
CA ALA A 70 2.97 19.29 1.08
C ALA A 70 1.77 19.23 0.12
N ALA A 71 0.56 19.11 0.66
CA ALA A 71 -0.68 19.03 -0.12
C ALA A 71 -1.87 19.60 0.68
N PRO A 72 -2.02 20.95 0.76
CA PRO A 72 -3.05 21.59 1.58
C PRO A 72 -4.48 21.37 1.04
N PHE A 73 -4.62 20.87 -0.18
CA PHE A 73 -5.87 20.50 -0.82
C PHE A 73 -6.41 19.13 -0.36
N LEU A 74 -5.59 18.32 0.31
CA LEU A 74 -6.02 17.00 0.79
C LEU A 74 -6.64 17.06 2.20
N PRO A 75 -7.70 16.29 2.46
CA PRO A 75 -8.29 16.20 3.79
C PRO A 75 -7.33 15.50 4.75
N ARG A 76 -7.22 16.04 5.97
CA ARG A 76 -6.22 15.59 6.95
C ARG A 76 -6.82 15.38 8.32
N GLU A 77 -6.31 14.38 9.01
CA GLU A 77 -6.61 14.10 10.41
C GLU A 77 -5.33 13.87 11.22
N LEU A 78 -5.43 13.97 12.54
CA LEU A 78 -4.27 13.74 13.41
C LEU A 78 -3.92 12.26 13.43
N ALA A 79 -2.64 11.94 13.24
CA ALA A 79 -2.12 10.57 13.24
C ALA A 79 -2.48 9.81 14.53
N ALA A 80 -2.47 10.49 15.67
CA ALA A 80 -2.80 9.91 16.97
C ALA A 80 -4.21 9.30 17.09
N LEU A 81 -5.15 9.69 16.22
CA LEU A 81 -6.50 9.11 16.19
C LEU A 81 -6.53 7.72 15.54
N HIS A 82 -5.54 7.39 14.69
CA HIS A 82 -5.61 6.24 13.77
C HIS A 82 -4.46 5.25 13.93
N ILE A 83 -3.27 5.75 14.31
CA ILE A 83 -2.08 4.92 14.55
C ILE A 83 -1.52 5.11 15.98
N PRO A 84 -2.35 5.03 17.04
CA PRO A 84 -1.93 5.39 18.41
C PRO A 84 -0.76 4.54 18.92
N ARG A 85 -0.61 3.29 18.46
CA ARG A 85 0.53 2.43 18.82
C ARG A 85 1.86 2.92 18.26
N LEU A 86 1.86 3.46 17.05
CA LEU A 86 3.03 4.08 16.45
C LEU A 86 3.31 5.45 17.10
N CYS A 87 2.26 6.17 17.48
CA CYS A 87 2.39 7.44 18.17
C CYS A 87 2.90 7.33 19.62
N ALA A 88 2.44 6.32 20.37
CA ALA A 88 2.81 6.11 21.78
C ALA A 88 4.27 5.64 21.99
N ALA A 89 4.95 5.17 20.93
CA ALA A 89 6.34 4.74 21.00
C ALA A 89 7.35 5.91 21.10
N GLY A 90 6.90 7.16 20.96
CA GLY A 90 7.73 8.35 21.16
C GLY A 90 7.87 8.69 22.65
N ALA A 91 9.05 8.50 23.24
CA ALA A 91 9.36 8.90 24.64
C ALA A 91 9.30 10.43 24.89
N GLN A 92 8.88 11.22 23.89
CA GLN A 92 8.53 12.63 24.02
C GLN A 92 7.09 12.96 23.61
N GLY A 93 6.19 11.99 23.40
CA GLY A 93 4.75 12.17 23.19
C GLY A 93 4.31 12.98 21.95
N HIS A 94 5.11 13.93 21.47
CA HIS A 94 4.62 15.08 20.71
C HIS A 94 4.85 15.00 19.20
N GLU A 95 5.67 14.07 18.71
CA GLU A 95 5.94 13.98 17.26
C GLU A 95 4.69 13.50 16.51
N CYS A 96 4.13 12.36 16.89
CA CYS A 96 2.96 11.78 16.21
C CYS A 96 1.62 12.38 16.68
N GLU A 97 1.56 13.03 17.86
CA GLU A 97 0.40 13.80 18.33
C GLU A 97 0.06 14.99 17.41
N ARG A 98 1.05 15.49 16.66
CA ARG A 98 0.92 16.67 15.80
C ARG A 98 1.09 16.37 14.33
N GLU A 99 1.48 15.14 13.99
CA GLU A 99 1.59 14.72 12.59
C GLU A 99 0.21 14.60 11.96
N TRP A 100 0.11 15.11 10.74
CA TRP A 100 -1.05 14.94 9.91
C TRP A 100 -0.93 13.64 9.12
N ILE A 101 -2.04 12.93 9.01
CA ILE A 101 -2.24 11.86 8.05
C ILE A 101 -3.33 12.25 7.07
N LEU A 102 -3.32 11.64 5.88
CA LEU A 102 -4.50 11.65 5.02
C LEU A 102 -5.68 11.04 5.78
N ALA A 103 -6.85 11.69 5.71
CA ALA A 103 -8.06 11.15 6.33
C ALA A 103 -8.36 9.75 5.74
N PRO A 104 -8.53 8.69 6.56
CA PRO A 104 -8.62 7.31 6.04
C PRO A 104 -9.79 7.03 5.09
N TYR A 105 -10.83 7.87 5.09
CA TYR A 105 -11.97 7.77 4.18
C TYR A 105 -11.72 8.41 2.80
N ALA A 106 -10.59 9.10 2.62
CA ALA A 106 -10.37 9.99 1.48
C ALA A 106 -9.34 9.46 0.47
N ILE A 107 -9.11 8.14 0.40
CA ILE A 107 -8.13 7.56 -0.54
C ILE A 107 -8.52 7.86 -2.00
N ASP A 108 -9.78 7.62 -2.37
CA ASP A 108 -10.29 7.84 -3.71
C ASP A 108 -10.24 9.34 -4.06
N ASP A 109 -10.82 10.21 -3.22
CA ASP A 109 -10.79 11.67 -3.39
C ASP A 109 -9.35 12.21 -3.48
N ALA A 110 -8.43 11.70 -2.66
CA ALA A 110 -7.04 12.13 -2.69
C ALA A 110 -6.33 11.70 -3.97
N THR A 111 -6.69 10.57 -4.57
CA THR A 111 -6.13 10.12 -5.84
C THR A 111 -6.50 11.10 -6.95
N ASP A 112 -7.78 11.49 -7.03
CA ASP A 112 -8.27 12.46 -8.00
C ASP A 112 -7.63 13.84 -7.80
N GLU A 113 -7.52 14.31 -6.56
CA GLU A 113 -6.90 15.59 -6.24
C GLU A 113 -5.38 15.61 -6.53
N LEU A 114 -4.65 14.54 -6.20
CA LEU A 114 -3.24 14.39 -6.56
C LEU A 114 -3.05 14.43 -8.08
N PHE A 115 -3.92 13.75 -8.83
CA PHE A 115 -3.93 13.80 -10.28
C PHE A 115 -4.25 15.21 -10.80
N ALA A 116 -5.30 15.85 -10.29
CA ALA A 116 -5.70 17.20 -10.71
C ALA A 116 -4.58 18.23 -10.48
N HIS A 117 -3.84 18.09 -9.38
CA HIS A 117 -2.70 18.95 -9.03
C HIS A 117 -1.36 18.48 -9.61
N GLN A 118 -1.31 17.32 -10.28
CA GLN A 118 -0.10 16.70 -10.83
C GLN A 118 1.00 16.52 -9.77
N VAL A 119 0.62 16.09 -8.57
CA VAL A 119 1.52 15.90 -7.43
C VAL A 119 1.78 14.40 -7.23
N PRO A 120 3.03 13.92 -7.37
CA PRO A 120 3.34 12.51 -7.16
C PRO A 120 3.16 12.09 -5.69
N PRO A 121 2.52 10.95 -5.41
CA PRO A 121 2.24 10.49 -4.04
C PRO A 121 3.51 10.35 -3.16
N ASP A 122 4.64 9.95 -3.72
CA ASP A 122 5.93 9.76 -3.02
C ASP A 122 6.57 11.06 -2.53
N THR A 123 6.15 12.19 -3.09
CA THR A 123 6.53 13.52 -2.61
C THR A 123 5.70 13.98 -1.41
N VAL A 124 4.50 13.40 -1.23
CA VAL A 124 3.51 13.82 -0.22
C VAL A 124 3.50 12.89 0.98
N PHE A 125 3.59 11.58 0.78
CA PHE A 125 3.29 10.59 1.82
C PHE A 125 4.46 9.67 2.19
N GLU A 126 4.46 9.24 3.45
CA GLU A 126 5.07 7.97 3.90
C GLU A 126 3.95 7.07 4.42
N LEU A 127 4.09 5.76 4.26
CA LEU A 127 3.15 4.80 4.83
C LEU A 127 3.58 4.45 6.25
N ALA A 128 2.68 4.53 7.22
CA ALA A 128 2.84 3.98 8.55
C ALA A 128 2.03 2.69 8.69
N ALA A 129 2.68 1.59 9.11
CA ALA A 129 2.00 0.32 9.38
C ALA A 129 2.69 -0.47 10.50
N ASP A 130 1.90 -1.07 11.40
CA ASP A 130 2.42 -1.82 12.56
C ASP A 130 2.42 -3.35 12.41
N ARG A 131 1.81 -3.87 11.35
CA ARG A 131 1.65 -5.30 11.07
C ARG A 131 1.62 -5.57 9.55
N LEU A 132 1.82 -6.81 9.14
CA LEU A 132 1.86 -7.21 7.72
C LEU A 132 0.53 -6.98 7.02
N THR A 133 -0.61 -7.26 7.66
CA THR A 133 -1.91 -7.01 7.02
C THR A 133 -2.18 -5.52 6.80
N ALA A 134 -1.80 -4.66 7.75
CA ALA A 134 -1.84 -3.21 7.57
C ALA A 134 -0.91 -2.75 6.44
N LEU A 135 0.28 -3.34 6.33
CA LEU A 135 1.19 -3.05 5.21
C LEU A 135 0.61 -3.49 3.86
N VAL A 136 -0.02 -4.66 3.77
CA VAL A 136 -0.64 -5.13 2.52
C VAL A 136 -1.71 -4.17 2.05
N TRP A 137 -2.59 -3.72 2.93
CA TRP A 137 -3.60 -2.71 2.61
C TRP A 137 -2.98 -1.35 2.27
N GLY A 138 -1.97 -0.90 3.00
CA GLY A 138 -1.25 0.32 2.65
C GLY A 138 -0.57 0.23 1.28
N LEU A 139 -0.10 -0.95 0.86
CA LEU A 139 0.44 -1.18 -0.48
C LEU A 139 -0.68 -1.25 -1.53
N HIS A 140 -1.87 -1.75 -1.18
CA HIS A 140 -3.04 -1.73 -2.05
C HIS A 140 -3.45 -0.27 -2.34
N ASP A 141 -3.63 0.55 -1.31
CA ASP A 141 -3.98 1.97 -1.46
C ASP A 141 -2.85 2.75 -2.15
N TRP A 142 -1.59 2.38 -1.91
CA TRP A 142 -0.47 2.93 -2.65
C TRP A 142 -0.58 2.69 -4.15
N ALA A 143 -1.04 1.51 -4.58
CA ALA A 143 -1.28 1.25 -5.99
C ALA A 143 -2.40 2.12 -6.55
N HIS A 144 -3.43 2.37 -5.74
CA HIS A 144 -4.55 3.26 -6.07
C HIS A 144 -4.08 4.69 -6.38
N PHE A 145 -3.26 5.29 -5.52
CA PHE A 145 -2.73 6.65 -5.73
C PHE A 145 -1.91 6.86 -6.99
N HIS A 146 -1.46 5.80 -7.64
CA HIS A 146 -0.66 5.91 -8.84
C HIS A 146 -1.44 5.59 -10.11
N ASN A 147 -2.74 5.37 -10.02
CA ASN A 147 -3.62 5.11 -11.14
C ASN A 147 -4.74 6.13 -11.18
N HIS A 148 -5.34 6.33 -12.34
CA HIS A 148 -6.53 7.15 -12.50
C HIS A 148 -7.45 6.52 -13.55
N GLY A 149 -8.75 6.52 -13.30
CA GLY A 149 -9.72 5.90 -14.18
C GLY A 149 -11.15 6.17 -13.72
N PRO A 150 -12.15 5.69 -14.47
CA PRO A 150 -13.55 5.87 -14.08
C PRO A 150 -13.95 5.02 -12.86
N PHE A 151 -13.14 4.02 -12.49
CA PHE A 151 -13.36 3.11 -11.35
C PHE A 151 -14.74 2.42 -11.32
N GLU A 152 -15.43 2.36 -12.46
CA GLU A 152 -16.77 1.79 -12.61
C GLU A 152 -16.78 0.26 -12.46
N GLU A 153 -15.70 -0.41 -12.89
CA GLU A 153 -15.47 -1.84 -12.65
C GLU A 153 -14.66 -2.02 -11.38
N ARG A 154 -15.34 -1.92 -10.22
CA ARG A 154 -14.69 -1.94 -8.91
C ARG A 154 -13.90 -3.23 -8.68
N ALA A 155 -14.47 -4.39 -8.93
CA ALA A 155 -13.79 -5.68 -8.67
C ALA A 155 -12.49 -5.82 -9.48
N GLU A 156 -12.46 -5.31 -10.71
CA GLU A 156 -11.26 -5.29 -11.56
C GLU A 156 -10.23 -4.29 -11.04
N THR A 157 -10.67 -3.08 -10.69
CA THR A 157 -9.81 -2.04 -10.06
C THR A 157 -9.12 -2.58 -8.81
N GLU A 158 -9.90 -3.16 -7.91
CA GLU A 158 -9.45 -3.72 -6.64
C GLU A 158 -8.49 -4.90 -6.86
N LEU A 159 -8.74 -5.75 -7.85
CA LEU A 159 -7.86 -6.86 -8.21
C LEU A 159 -6.47 -6.38 -8.66
N GLN A 160 -6.40 -5.28 -9.41
CA GLN A 160 -5.13 -4.71 -9.82
C GLN A 160 -4.34 -4.16 -8.62
N CYS A 161 -5.00 -3.49 -7.69
CA CYS A 161 -4.40 -3.04 -6.43
C CYS A 161 -3.91 -4.23 -5.58
N ASP A 162 -4.74 -5.27 -5.43
CA ASP A 162 -4.40 -6.50 -4.70
C ASP A 162 -3.17 -7.19 -5.29
N ALA A 163 -3.11 -7.31 -6.61
CA ALA A 163 -1.96 -7.89 -7.30
C ALA A 163 -0.70 -7.04 -7.10
N ALA A 164 -0.80 -5.71 -7.20
CA ALA A 164 0.32 -4.80 -6.95
C ALA A 164 0.85 -4.94 -5.51
N ALA A 165 -0.05 -4.95 -4.52
CA ALA A 165 0.31 -5.11 -3.11
C ALA A 165 1.05 -6.43 -2.85
N LEU A 166 0.54 -7.55 -3.38
CA LEU A 166 1.15 -8.87 -3.22
C LEU A 166 2.52 -8.98 -3.91
N VAL A 167 2.66 -8.40 -5.10
CA VAL A 167 3.93 -8.35 -5.83
C VAL A 167 4.95 -7.49 -5.10
N TRP A 168 4.56 -6.31 -4.61
CA TRP A 168 5.46 -5.44 -3.86
C TRP A 168 5.86 -6.06 -2.52
N LEU A 169 4.93 -6.73 -1.82
CA LEU A 169 5.27 -7.51 -0.63
C LEU A 169 6.30 -8.61 -0.98
N ARG A 170 6.10 -9.31 -2.10
CA ARG A 170 7.01 -10.37 -2.58
C ARG A 170 8.41 -9.84 -2.89
N VAL A 171 8.51 -8.72 -3.60
CA VAL A 171 9.77 -8.06 -3.97
C VAL A 171 10.54 -7.62 -2.73
N ASN A 172 9.85 -7.14 -1.69
CA ASN A 172 10.46 -6.62 -0.47
C ASN A 172 10.56 -7.66 0.67
N ARG A 173 10.22 -8.94 0.42
CA ARG A 173 10.08 -9.96 1.47
C ARG A 173 11.30 -10.11 2.39
N ILE A 174 12.51 -9.98 1.84
CA ILE A 174 13.77 -10.07 2.61
C ILE A 174 13.89 -8.86 3.55
N THR A 175 13.68 -7.65 3.03
CA THR A 175 13.71 -6.41 3.81
C THR A 175 12.65 -6.39 4.90
N LEU A 176 11.50 -7.00 4.65
CA LEU A 176 10.37 -7.07 5.59
C LEU A 176 10.43 -8.26 6.54
N ALA A 177 11.39 -9.17 6.37
CA ALA A 177 11.41 -10.48 7.02
C ALA A 177 10.07 -11.25 6.89
N CYS A 178 9.39 -11.10 5.75
CA CYS A 178 8.17 -11.82 5.43
C CYS A 178 8.55 -13.18 4.81
N ASP A 179 8.26 -14.27 5.52
CA ASP A 179 8.45 -15.60 4.96
C ASP A 179 7.37 -15.97 3.93
N ASP A 180 7.59 -17.10 3.26
CA ASP A 180 6.69 -17.60 2.21
C ASP A 180 5.32 -18.02 2.77
N ALA A 181 5.25 -18.47 4.02
CA ALA A 181 4.00 -18.90 4.64
C ALA A 181 3.07 -17.70 4.91
N HIS A 182 3.62 -16.61 5.46
CA HIS A 182 2.89 -15.38 5.68
C HIS A 182 2.46 -14.73 4.36
N TRP A 183 3.34 -14.70 3.36
CA TRP A 183 3.00 -14.17 2.04
C TRP A 183 1.85 -14.98 1.39
N GLU A 184 1.92 -16.32 1.44
CA GLU A 184 0.90 -17.21 0.89
C GLU A 184 -0.44 -17.06 1.63
N ALA A 185 -0.42 -16.86 2.96
CA ALA A 185 -1.63 -16.60 3.73
C ALA A 185 -2.33 -15.30 3.29
N MET A 186 -1.57 -14.24 3.02
CA MET A 186 -2.12 -12.98 2.51
C MET A 186 -2.67 -13.12 1.09
N ARG A 187 -1.95 -13.83 0.22
CA ARG A 187 -2.43 -14.13 -1.14
C ARG A 187 -3.78 -14.86 -1.11
N ARG A 188 -3.91 -15.90 -0.28
CA ARG A 188 -5.16 -16.64 -0.15
C ARG A 188 -6.31 -15.79 0.40
N ALA A 189 -6.03 -14.92 1.37
CA ALA A 189 -7.04 -14.01 1.89
C ALA A 189 -7.55 -13.04 0.80
N LEU A 190 -6.65 -12.48 -0.02
CA LEU A 190 -7.01 -11.60 -1.12
C LEU A 190 -7.71 -12.32 -2.28
N VAL A 191 -7.41 -13.61 -2.53
CA VAL A 191 -8.18 -14.46 -3.44
C VAL A 191 -9.64 -14.55 -2.98
N VAL A 192 -9.87 -14.92 -1.71
CA VAL A 192 -11.24 -15.02 -1.15
C VAL A 192 -11.95 -13.66 -1.17
N LEU A 193 -11.24 -12.56 -0.94
CA LEU A 193 -11.83 -11.22 -1.04
C LEU A 193 -12.19 -10.87 -2.50
N SER A 194 -11.33 -11.19 -3.45
CA SER A 194 -11.57 -11.00 -4.89
C SER A 194 -12.78 -11.80 -5.36
N GLU A 195 -12.91 -13.06 -4.96
CA GLU A 195 -14.08 -13.89 -5.26
C GLU A 195 -15.38 -13.19 -4.87
N ARG A 196 -15.46 -12.67 -3.64
CA ARG A 196 -16.65 -11.95 -3.14
C ARG A 196 -16.93 -10.66 -3.92
N ARG A 197 -15.89 -9.92 -4.29
CA ARG A 197 -16.01 -8.68 -5.08
C ARG A 197 -16.59 -8.97 -6.47
N PHE A 198 -16.04 -9.96 -7.17
CA PHE A 198 -16.56 -10.38 -8.49
C PHE A 198 -17.97 -10.96 -8.40
N GLU A 199 -18.25 -11.78 -7.39
CA GLU A 199 -19.58 -12.35 -7.19
C GLU A 199 -20.63 -11.27 -6.91
N SER A 200 -20.27 -10.20 -6.18
CA SER A 200 -21.14 -9.04 -5.95
C SER A 200 -21.49 -8.25 -7.22
N GLU A 201 -20.67 -8.36 -8.27
CA GLU A 201 -20.90 -7.80 -9.60
C GLU A 201 -21.55 -8.82 -10.56
N GLY A 202 -21.91 -10.02 -10.09
CA GLY A 202 -22.49 -11.08 -10.92
C GLY A 202 -21.50 -11.72 -11.90
N ARG A 203 -20.20 -11.65 -11.59
CA ARG A 203 -19.10 -12.16 -12.42
C ARG A 203 -18.37 -13.30 -11.72
N ALA A 204 -17.76 -14.19 -12.50
CA ALA A 204 -16.86 -15.22 -11.97
C ALA A 204 -15.44 -14.65 -11.81
N PHE A 205 -14.80 -14.95 -10.68
CA PHE A 205 -13.39 -14.66 -10.47
C PHE A 205 -12.51 -15.77 -11.08
N ASP A 206 -11.44 -15.37 -11.77
CA ASP A 206 -10.39 -16.29 -12.24
C ASP A 206 -9.23 -16.29 -11.22
N GLU A 207 -9.18 -17.31 -10.39
CA GLU A 207 -8.13 -17.49 -9.37
C GLU A 207 -6.71 -17.49 -9.95
N ALA A 208 -6.53 -17.85 -11.23
CA ALA A 208 -5.22 -17.86 -11.87
C ALA A 208 -4.56 -16.46 -11.89
N ARG A 209 -5.38 -15.39 -11.87
CA ARG A 209 -4.93 -13.99 -11.88
C ARG A 209 -4.16 -13.62 -10.61
N LEU A 210 -4.46 -14.24 -9.48
CA LEU A 210 -3.74 -14.10 -8.20
C LEU A 210 -3.03 -15.40 -7.78
N SER A 211 -2.74 -16.29 -8.73
CA SER A 211 -1.94 -17.49 -8.45
C SER A 211 -0.51 -17.12 -8.01
N ALA A 212 0.09 -17.97 -7.18
CA ALA A 212 1.46 -17.75 -6.71
C ALA A 212 2.46 -17.67 -7.88
N GLU A 213 2.31 -18.54 -8.87
CA GLU A 213 3.13 -18.56 -10.08
C GLU A 213 3.04 -17.23 -10.84
N ARG A 214 1.81 -16.74 -11.08
CA ARG A 214 1.59 -15.47 -11.79
C ARG A 214 2.21 -14.29 -11.06
N LEU A 215 2.02 -14.18 -9.74
CA LEU A 215 2.57 -13.09 -8.94
C LEU A 215 4.10 -13.15 -8.89
N ASP A 216 4.69 -14.34 -8.84
CA ASP A 216 6.13 -14.53 -8.92
C ASP A 216 6.70 -14.13 -10.29
N GLU A 217 5.99 -14.41 -11.39
CA GLU A 217 6.36 -13.91 -12.73
C GLU A 217 6.37 -12.39 -12.79
N LEU A 218 5.33 -11.74 -12.25
CA LEU A 218 5.21 -10.29 -12.20
C LEU A 218 6.33 -9.67 -11.35
N ALA A 219 6.62 -10.23 -10.18
CA ALA A 219 7.72 -9.80 -9.32
C ALA A 219 9.07 -9.89 -10.04
N ARG A 220 9.33 -10.99 -10.77
CA ARG A 220 10.55 -11.14 -11.58
C ARG A 220 10.60 -10.14 -12.73
N ALA A 221 9.47 -9.84 -13.38
CA ALA A 221 9.42 -8.84 -14.45
C ALA A 221 9.76 -7.43 -13.94
N CYS A 222 9.19 -7.05 -12.79
CA CYS A 222 9.47 -5.78 -12.12
C CYS A 222 10.95 -5.61 -11.74
N ALA A 223 11.56 -6.67 -11.19
CA ALA A 223 12.98 -6.68 -10.84
C ALA A 223 13.88 -6.46 -12.07
N ARG A 224 13.54 -7.07 -13.21
CA ARG A 224 14.29 -6.88 -14.47
C ARG A 224 14.14 -5.48 -15.04
N ALA A 225 12.94 -4.89 -15.00
CA ALA A 225 12.70 -3.53 -15.48
C ALA A 225 13.56 -2.52 -14.71
N THR A 226 13.56 -2.64 -13.37
CA THR A 226 14.33 -1.77 -12.47
C THR A 226 15.86 -1.88 -12.70
N GLN A 227 16.36 -3.06 -13.11
CA GLN A 227 17.78 -3.26 -13.41
C GLN A 227 18.20 -2.65 -14.75
N ARG A 228 17.31 -2.67 -15.76
CA ARG A 228 17.58 -2.09 -17.08
C ARG A 228 17.69 -0.57 -17.04
N GLU A 229 16.86 0.09 -16.24
CA GLU A 229 16.91 1.55 -16.06
C GLU A 229 18.17 2.04 -15.33
N ARG A 230 18.87 1.14 -14.63
CA ARG A 230 20.11 1.44 -13.88
C ARG A 230 21.39 1.10 -14.63
N SER A 231 21.29 0.48 -15.81
CA SER A 231 22.44 0.19 -16.65
C SER A 231 22.50 1.23 -17.78
N PRO A 232 23.53 2.10 -17.84
CA PRO A 232 23.66 3.13 -18.86
C PRO A 232 23.87 2.55 -20.27
#